data_AF-A0A947LYD9-F1
#
_entry.id   AF-A0A947LYD9-F1
#
_cell.length_a   1.000
_cell.length_b   1.000
_cell.length_c   1.000
_cell.angle_alpha   90.00
_cell.angle_beta   90.00
_cell.angle_gamma   90.00
#
_symmetry.space_group_name_H-M   'P 1'
#
loop_
_entity.id
_entity.type
_entity.pdbx_description
1 polymer ?
#
loop_
_entity_poly.entity_id
_entity_poly.type
_entity_poly.pdbx_seq_one_letter_code
_entity_poly.pdbx_strand_id
1 'polypeptide(L)'
;MAENNVKKFPTGETADIDGVAGKRLKAIIERVERLEEEKTALAEDVKEVYGEAKATGFDVKIIRKIVRMRKQEIEKRREEEQLLEVYKAAIGME
;
A
#
# COMPACT_ATOMS: atom_id res chain seq x y z
N MET A 1 32.60 9.75 29.12
CA MET A 1 32.56 8.44 28.44
C MET A 1 31.28 7.77 28.90
N ALA A 2 30.28 7.68 28.03
CA ALA A 2 29.01 7.03 28.36
C ALA A 2 29.05 5.59 27.88
N GLU A 3 28.89 4.64 28.81
CA GLU A 3 28.83 3.22 28.50
C GLU A 3 27.52 2.91 27.77
N ASN A 4 27.64 2.46 26.52
CA ASN A 4 26.52 1.97 25.70
C ASN A 4 25.95 0.69 26.32
N ASN A 5 24.87 0.82 27.08
CA ASN A 5 24.10 -0.30 27.59
C ASN A 5 23.16 -0.83 26.48
N VAL A 6 23.74 -1.57 25.52
CA VAL A 6 22.95 -2.37 24.60
C VAL A 6 22.32 -3.49 25.42
N LYS A 7 21.01 -3.41 25.66
CA LYS A 7 20.23 -4.50 26.27
C LYS A 7 20.48 -5.77 25.48
N LYS A 8 21.30 -6.67 26.04
CA LYS A 8 21.54 -8.01 25.53
C LYS A 8 20.23 -8.78 25.66
N PHE A 9 19.56 -9.00 24.54
CA PHE A 9 18.38 -9.86 24.51
C PHE A 9 18.79 -11.25 25.01
N PRO A 10 18.00 -11.87 25.91
CA PRO A 10 18.28 -13.21 26.38
C PRO A 10 18.11 -14.17 25.21
N THR A 11 19.23 -14.67 24.68
CA THR A 11 19.26 -15.89 23.88
C THR A 11 18.97 -17.06 24.81
N GLY A 12 17.68 -17.21 25.14
CA GLY A 12 17.17 -18.48 25.63
C GLY A 12 17.49 -19.54 24.59
N GLU A 13 18.25 -20.53 25.02
CA GLU A 13 18.26 -21.93 24.55
C GLU A 13 17.51 -22.11 23.22
N THR A 14 18.28 -22.29 22.14
CA THR A 14 17.77 -22.66 20.81
C THR A 14 17.11 -24.05 20.91
N ALA A 15 15.91 -24.09 21.47
CA ALA A 15 15.07 -25.26 21.56
C ALA A 15 14.71 -25.66 20.13
N ASP A 16 15.35 -26.69 19.60
CA ASP A 16 15.02 -27.45 18.39
C ASP A 16 14.20 -26.66 17.35
N ILE A 17 14.75 -25.53 16.88
CA ILE A 17 14.10 -24.70 15.84
C ILE A 17 14.16 -25.41 14.47
N ASP A 18 14.86 -26.55 14.38
CA ASP A 18 14.86 -27.47 13.23
C ASP A 18 13.63 -28.41 13.20
N GLY A 19 12.73 -28.32 14.18
CA GLY A 19 11.47 -29.06 14.22
C GLY A 19 10.41 -28.60 13.20
N VAL A 20 9.23 -29.22 13.23
CA VAL A 20 8.08 -28.89 12.36
C VAL A 20 7.70 -27.40 12.41
N ALA A 21 7.88 -26.76 13.56
CA ALA A 21 7.61 -25.33 13.75
C ALA A 21 8.52 -24.43 12.88
N GLY A 22 9.83 -24.71 12.82
CA GLY A 22 10.76 -23.95 11.97
C GLY A 22 10.49 -24.15 10.49
N LYS A 23 10.17 -25.38 10.07
CA LYS A 23 9.77 -25.67 8.68
C LYS A 23 8.50 -24.91 8.28
N ARG A 24 7.51 -24.83 9.17
CA ARG A 24 6.27 -24.07 8.93
C ARG A 24 6.53 -22.56 8.85
N LEU A 25 7.37 -22.03 9.73
CA LEU A 25 7.75 -20.61 9.70
C LEU A 25 8.49 -20.27 8.40
N LYS A 26 9.47 -21.07 8.00
CA LYS A 26 10.19 -20.90 6.73
C LYS A 26 9.25 -20.88 5.53
N ALA A 27 8.31 -21.83 5.45
CA ALA A 27 7.31 -21.86 4.38
C ALA A 27 6.37 -20.63 4.37
N ILE A 28 6.07 -20.04 5.52
CA ILE A 28 5.28 -18.79 5.59
C ILE A 28 6.13 -17.61 5.06
N ILE A 29 7.40 -17.51 5.48
CA ILE A 29 8.32 -16.45 5.04
C ILE A 29 8.51 -16.49 3.53
N GLU A 30 8.87 -17.65 2.98
CA GLU A 30 9.09 -17.81 1.53
C GLU A 30 7.85 -17.43 0.70
N ARG A 31 6.64 -17.74 1.22
CA ARG A 31 5.39 -17.33 0.57
C ARG A 31 5.18 -15.81 0.63
N VAL A 32 5.52 -15.17 1.73
CA VAL A 32 5.41 -13.70 1.88
C VAL A 32 6.42 -12.99 0.99
N GLU A 33 7.67 -13.46 0.94
CA GLU A 33 8.72 -12.90 0.08
C GLU A 33 8.31 -12.94 -1.38
N ARG A 34 7.83 -14.09 -1.87
CA ARG A 34 7.31 -14.21 -3.23
C ARG A 34 6.15 -13.24 -3.50
N LEU A 35 5.22 -13.09 -2.57
CA LEU A 35 4.09 -12.16 -2.72
C LEU A 35 4.55 -10.69 -2.72
N GLU A 36 5.59 -10.32 -1.97
CA GLU A 36 6.16 -8.97 -1.99
C GLU A 36 6.94 -8.70 -3.29
N GLU A 37 7.60 -9.71 -3.86
CA GLU A 37 8.21 -9.63 -5.20
C GLU A 37 7.12 -9.42 -6.28
N GLU A 38 6.06 -10.23 -6.29
CA GLU A 38 4.93 -10.09 -7.22
C GLU A 38 4.27 -8.72 -7.12
N LYS A 39 4.06 -8.22 -5.89
CA LYS A 39 3.51 -6.89 -5.62
C LYS A 39 4.43 -5.77 -6.10
N THR A 40 5.75 -5.95 -5.99
CA THR A 40 6.73 -4.99 -6.50
C THR A 40 6.68 -4.93 -8.02
N ALA A 41 6.70 -6.08 -8.70
CA ALA A 41 6.57 -6.14 -10.16
C ALA A 41 5.28 -5.48 -10.64
N LEU A 42 4.13 -5.79 -10.02
CA LEU A 42 2.85 -5.14 -10.35
C LEU A 42 2.86 -3.62 -10.10
N ALA A 43 3.58 -3.16 -9.07
CA ALA A 43 3.70 -1.73 -8.80
C ALA A 43 4.55 -1.02 -9.87
N GLU A 44 5.58 -1.69 -10.40
CA GLU A 44 6.39 -1.22 -11.53
C GLU A 44 5.55 -1.14 -12.81
N ASP A 45 4.79 -2.19 -13.15
CA ASP A 45 3.88 -2.18 -14.31
C ASP A 45 2.88 -1.01 -14.23
N VAL A 46 2.28 -0.79 -13.06
CA VAL A 46 1.36 0.34 -12.85
C VAL A 46 2.06 1.69 -13.04
N LYS A 47 3.33 1.79 -12.63
CA LYS A 47 4.12 3.02 -12.82
C LYS A 47 4.42 3.26 -14.30
N GLU A 48 4.71 2.22 -15.07
CA GLU A 48 4.92 2.29 -16.52
C GLU A 48 3.66 2.79 -17.24
N VAL A 49 2.49 2.23 -16.93
CA VAL A 49 1.20 2.69 -17.49
C VAL A 49 0.92 4.17 -17.19
N TYR A 50 1.23 4.64 -15.97
CA TYR A 50 1.14 6.07 -15.68
C TYR A 50 2.19 6.90 -16.43
N GLY A 51 3.36 6.33 -16.70
CA GLY A 51 4.41 6.92 -17.53
C GLY A 51 3.96 7.09 -18.99
N GLU A 52 3.34 6.07 -19.57
CA GLU A 52 2.74 6.12 -20.90
C GLU A 52 1.66 7.20 -20.97
N ALA A 53 0.73 7.23 -20.01
CA ALA A 53 -0.32 8.24 -19.97
C ALA A 53 0.27 9.67 -19.94
N LYS A 54 1.37 9.89 -19.21
CA LYS A 54 2.07 11.17 -19.21
C LYS A 54 2.70 11.48 -20.57
N ALA A 55 3.33 10.49 -21.22
CA ALA A 55 3.95 10.65 -22.53
C ALA A 55 2.92 10.97 -23.63
N THR A 56 1.70 10.43 -23.52
CA THR A 56 0.56 10.76 -24.40
C THR A 56 -0.07 12.12 -24.09
N GLY A 57 0.31 12.78 -22.99
CA GLY A 57 -0.16 14.12 -22.64
C GLY A 57 -1.31 14.18 -21.63
N PHE A 58 -1.65 13.06 -20.97
CA PHE A 58 -2.66 13.07 -19.91
C PHE A 58 -2.10 13.52 -18.55
N ASP A 59 -2.94 14.18 -17.74
CA ASP A 59 -2.61 14.50 -16.36
C ASP A 59 -2.74 13.27 -15.44
N VAL A 60 -1.59 12.69 -15.10
CA VAL A 60 -1.49 11.52 -14.20
C VAL A 60 -2.13 11.74 -12.83
N LYS A 61 -2.12 12.97 -12.28
CA LYS A 61 -2.75 13.25 -10.98
C LYS A 61 -4.27 13.09 -11.08
N ILE A 62 -4.86 13.55 -12.18
CA ILE A 62 -6.30 13.41 -12.43
C ILE A 62 -6.67 11.94 -12.66
N ILE A 63 -5.88 11.19 -13.44
CA ILE A 63 -6.11 9.75 -13.62
C ILE A 63 -6.09 9.01 -12.28
N ARG A 64 -5.09 9.27 -11.41
CA ARG A 64 -5.03 8.66 -10.07
C ARG A 64 -6.25 8.99 -9.22
N LYS A 65 -6.75 10.23 -9.29
CA LYS A 65 -8.00 10.63 -8.62
C LYS A 65 -9.18 9.82 -9.14
N ILE A 66 -9.32 9.67 -10.46
CA ILE A 66 -10.39 8.86 -11.08
C ILE A 66 -10.28 7.40 -10.64
N VAL A 67 -9.10 6.79 -10.67
CA VAL A 67 -8.90 5.40 -10.23
C VAL A 67 -9.30 5.22 -8.76
N ARG A 68 -8.93 6.16 -7.87
CA ARG A 68 -9.37 6.14 -6.47
C ARG A 68 -10.88 6.27 -6.34
N MET A 69 -11.50 7.21 -7.07
CA MET A 69 -12.95 7.38 -7.07
C MET A 69 -13.65 6.11 -7.52
N ARG A 70 -13.18 5.46 -8.59
CA ARG A 70 -13.73 4.20 -9.13
C ARG A 70 -13.67 3.03 -8.15
N LYS A 71 -12.76 3.05 -7.16
CA LYS A 71 -12.69 2.05 -6.09
C LYS A 71 -13.73 2.27 -4.98
N GLN A 72 -14.29 3.47 -4.86
CA GLN A 72 -15.37 3.76 -3.92
C GLN A 72 -16.70 3.19 -4.41
N GLU A 73 -17.54 2.77 -3.47
CA GLU A 73 -18.93 2.37 -3.70
C GLU A 73 -19.73 3.50 -4.37
N ILE A 74 -20.57 3.17 -5.35
CA ILE A 74 -21.23 4.14 -6.22
C ILE A 74 -22.14 5.08 -5.41
N GLU A 75 -22.94 4.53 -4.50
CA GLU A 75 -23.88 5.32 -3.70
C GLU A 75 -23.14 6.27 -2.74
N LYS A 76 -22.10 5.79 -2.05
CA LYS A 76 -21.25 6.66 -1.21
C LYS A 76 -20.62 7.80 -2.00
N ARG A 77 -20.15 7.53 -3.22
CA ARG A 77 -19.58 8.57 -4.10
C ARG A 77 -20.62 9.62 -4.46
N ARG A 78 -21.85 9.20 -4.80
CA ARG A 78 -22.96 10.11 -5.13
C ARG A 78 -23.36 10.98 -3.94
N GLU A 79 -23.48 10.38 -2.75
CA GLU A 79 -23.77 11.12 -1.52
C GLU A 79 -22.67 12.15 -1.21
N GLU A 80 -21.40 11.76 -1.31
CA GLU A 80 -20.26 12.67 -1.13
C GLU A 80 -20.25 13.81 -2.17
N GLU A 81 -20.54 13.50 -3.44
CA GLU A 81 -20.60 14.49 -4.53
C GLU A 81 -21.73 15.50 -4.32
N GLN A 82 -22.92 15.05 -3.93
CA GLN A 82 -24.06 15.92 -3.62
C GLN A 82 -23.77 16.84 -2.43
N LEU A 83 -23.20 16.30 -1.34
CA LEU A 83 -22.82 17.10 -0.18
C LEU A 83 -21.76 18.14 -0.53
N LEU A 84 -20.77 17.77 -1.35
CA LEU A 84 -19.73 18.67 -1.80
C LEU A 84 -20.31 19.82 -2.64
N GLU A 85 -21.26 19.53 -3.52
CA GLU A 85 -21.96 20.53 -4.33
C GLU A 85 -22.72 21.53 -3.45
N VAL A 86 -23.50 21.04 -2.48
CA VAL A 86 -24.22 21.90 -1.52
C VAL A 86 -23.28 22.81 -0.75
N TYR A 87 -22.15 22.28 -0.26
CA TYR A 87 -21.19 23.08 0.51
C TYR A 87 -20.44 24.09 -0.34
N LYS A 88 -20.09 23.75 -1.59
CA LYS A 88 -19.49 24.67 -2.55
C LYS A 88 -20.42 25.84 -2.88
N ALA A 89 -21.68 25.55 -3.16
CA ALA A 89 -22.69 26.59 -3.41
C ALA A 89 -22.83 27.52 -2.20
N ALA A 90 -22.85 26.97 -0.98
CA ALA A 90 -22.96 27.76 0.25
C ALA A 90 -21.80 28.74 0.47
N ILE A 91 -20.61 28.48 -0.11
CA ILE A 91 -19.43 29.36 0.00
C ILE A 91 -19.09 30.08 -1.30
N GLY A 92 -19.96 30.03 -2.32
CA GLY A 92 -19.76 30.69 -3.62
C GLY A 92 -18.61 30.12 -4.45
N MET A 93 -18.28 28.84 -4.27
CA MET A 93 -17.29 28.11 -5.07
C MET A 93 -18.01 27.27 -6.16
N GLU A 94 -18.66 27.94 -7.12
CA GLU A 94 -19.26 27.29 -8.30
C GLU A 94 -18.21 27.02 -9.40
#